data_AF-A0A8H7FTY3-F1
#
_entry.id   AF-A0A8H7FTY3-F1
#
_cell.length_a   1.000
_cell.length_b   1.000
_cell.length_c   1.000
_cell.angle_alpha   90.00
_cell.angle_beta   90.00
_cell.angle_gamma   90.00
#
_symmetry.space_group_name_H-M   'P 1'
#
loop_
_entity.id
_entity.type
_entity.pdbx_description
1 polymer ?
#
loop_
_entity_poly.entity_id
_entity_poly.type
_entity_poly.pdbx_seq_one_letter_code
_entity_poly.pdbx_strand_id
1 'polypeptide(L)'
;MTRFRHTNLDLDRGGSTSVRSSYFTALASPERPTAQGIDLFEIDDELPALVDVGPDSDNEQDQDKAVACDAELDVQYQQHKTTMVDLAKEPLANKPKEPTENVNKQWLREREVFLRQLLRLDGRGHYAHEGLCPVCDKEKPTVRCEDCHDRVLLCPGCTVDHHYSNPTHRVEYWNGTYFEPTTLKAHGLRIQLGHALDEHCVNPVPSPGDDFIIVDTNGIHAVSLNFCVCTTAQKDTIQLLRARLYPATVKSPQTAATFNVLEFFHLLTFDSKASAFEFYHALGRRTDNTGTVEISDRYEEFLRMVRQWRNLKMLKRAGRGHDPEGVDTTKEGQCAVLCPACPQPGKNLPQGWDATPEKSQFLFSLFLAEDANFRMVRKKVSSEAANPTMSAGLSYFVEISKYRAHLATYGDQKEV
;
A
#
# COMPACT_ATOMS: atom_id res chain seq x y z
N MET A 1 -4.62 -5.31 19.39
CA MET A 1 -3.89 -4.02 19.36
C MET A 1 -4.88 -2.90 19.70
N THR A 2 -4.72 -2.26 20.86
CA THR A 2 -5.65 -1.27 21.43
C THR A 2 -5.66 0.03 20.63
N ARG A 3 -6.85 0.62 20.38
CA ARG A 3 -7.03 1.87 19.62
C ARG A 3 -7.04 3.06 20.60
N PHE A 4 -6.36 4.16 20.25
CA PHE A 4 -6.34 5.39 21.04
C PHE A 4 -7.13 6.48 20.33
N ARG A 5 -8.12 7.04 21.02
CA ARG A 5 -8.75 8.32 20.67
C ARG A 5 -8.29 9.32 21.73
N HIS A 6 -7.54 10.35 21.33
CA HIS A 6 -7.40 11.52 22.18
C HIS A 6 -8.66 12.36 21.98
N THR A 7 -9.53 12.41 22.99
CA THR A 7 -10.62 13.39 23.03
C THR A 7 -10.73 14.05 24.41
N ASN A 8 -10.89 15.36 24.32
CA ASN A 8 -11.23 16.37 25.32
C ASN A 8 -10.13 16.78 26.31
N LEU A 9 -9.69 18.04 26.13
CA LEU A 9 -9.15 18.90 27.17
C LEU A 9 -10.16 20.04 27.34
N ASP A 10 -11.08 19.90 28.30
CA ASP A 10 -11.82 21.05 28.80
C ASP A 10 -10.89 21.82 29.74
N LEU A 11 -10.48 23.01 29.30
CA LEU A 11 -9.72 23.95 30.11
C LEU A 11 -10.69 24.91 30.80
N ASP A 12 -11.36 24.44 31.86
CA ASP A 12 -11.97 25.36 32.80
C ASP A 12 -10.89 26.06 33.62
N ARG A 13 -11.02 27.38 33.77
CA ARG A 13 -10.08 28.29 34.45
C ARG A 13 -9.83 27.99 35.94
N GLY A 14 -10.36 26.90 36.48
CA GLY A 14 -10.17 26.44 37.85
C GLY A 14 -9.96 24.93 37.92
N GLY A 15 -8.71 24.51 37.70
CA GLY A 15 -8.12 23.21 38.04
C GLY A 15 -9.04 22.01 38.32
N SER A 16 -9.30 21.20 37.29
CA SER A 16 -9.14 19.73 37.32
C SER A 16 -9.31 19.16 35.91
N THR A 17 -8.24 18.62 35.32
CA THR A 17 -8.30 17.85 34.07
C THR A 17 -8.87 16.46 34.34
N SER A 18 -10.02 16.12 33.75
CA SER A 18 -10.52 14.73 33.74
C SER A 18 -10.29 14.12 32.36
N VAL A 19 -9.64 12.95 32.30
CA VAL A 19 -9.42 12.18 31.07
C VAL A 19 -10.42 11.02 31.06
N ARG A 20 -11.27 10.94 30.04
CA ARG A 20 -12.18 9.81 29.83
C ARG A 20 -11.71 9.00 28.62
N SER A 21 -10.91 7.97 28.87
CA SER A 21 -10.49 7.00 27.83
C SER A 21 -11.62 6.01 27.54
N SER A 22 -11.98 5.84 26.27
CA SER A 22 -12.87 4.77 25.82
C SER A 22 -12.07 3.78 24.97
N TYR A 23 -12.24 2.49 25.26
CA TYR A 23 -11.55 1.39 24.58
C TYR A 23 -12.48 0.78 23.54
N PHE A 24 -11.98 0.57 22.33
CA PHE A 24 -12.69 -0.15 21.28
C PHE A 24 -11.88 -1.38 20.86
N THR A 25 -12.55 -2.52 20.80
CA THR A 25 -11.98 -3.77 20.30
C THR A 25 -11.67 -3.64 18.81
N ALA A 26 -10.48 -4.08 18.39
CA ALA A 26 -10.13 -4.14 16.99
C ALA A 26 -10.98 -5.21 16.29
N LEU A 27 -11.53 -4.87 15.12
CA LEU A 27 -12.22 -5.85 14.26
C LEU A 27 -11.20 -6.90 13.80
N ALA A 28 -11.54 -8.18 13.97
CA ALA A 28 -10.84 -9.28 13.32
C ALA A 28 -11.13 -9.25 11.81
N SER A 29 -10.30 -9.92 11.01
CA SER A 29 -10.63 -10.17 9.61
C SER A 29 -12.02 -10.79 9.51
N PRO A 30 -12.88 -10.39 8.56
CA PRO A 30 -14.18 -11.01 8.38
C PRO A 30 -14.01 -12.52 8.19
N GLU A 31 -14.78 -13.31 8.93
CA GLU A 31 -14.96 -14.72 8.60
C GLU A 31 -15.64 -14.80 7.23
N ARG A 32 -15.15 -15.68 6.35
CA ARG A 32 -15.76 -15.87 5.04
C ARG A 32 -17.21 -16.31 5.20
N PRO A 33 -18.14 -15.80 4.37
CA PRO A 33 -19.47 -16.39 4.30
C PRO A 33 -19.34 -17.87 3.93
N THR A 34 -19.85 -18.76 4.79
CA THR A 34 -20.06 -20.16 4.47
C THR A 34 -20.98 -20.19 3.24
N ALA A 35 -20.50 -20.77 2.14
CA ALA A 35 -21.29 -20.86 0.92
C ALA A 35 -22.58 -21.62 1.22
N GLN A 36 -23.71 -20.93 1.22
CA GLN A 36 -25.03 -21.56 1.22
C GLN A 36 -25.19 -22.30 -0.10
N GLY A 37 -25.63 -23.56 0.02
CA GLY A 37 -25.61 -24.55 -1.04
C GLY A 37 -26.31 -24.11 -2.31
N ILE A 38 -25.61 -24.34 -3.43
CA ILE A 38 -26.25 -24.65 -4.70
C ILE A 38 -25.82 -26.08 -5.00
N ASP A 39 -26.78 -26.98 -4.78
CA ASP A 39 -26.74 -28.40 -5.04
C ASP A 39 -26.63 -28.65 -6.54
N LEU A 40 -25.52 -29.24 -7.03
CA LEU A 40 -25.45 -29.92 -8.32
C LEU A 40 -24.27 -30.92 -8.35
N PHE A 41 -24.65 -32.19 -8.22
CA PHE A 41 -23.99 -33.45 -8.58
C PHE A 41 -23.05 -34.13 -7.56
N GLU A 42 -23.63 -35.19 -6.99
CA GLU A 42 -23.05 -36.30 -6.23
C GLU A 42 -21.85 -36.94 -6.95
N ILE A 43 -20.71 -37.00 -6.25
CA ILE A 43 -19.81 -38.15 -6.30
C ILE A 43 -19.48 -38.46 -4.84
N ASP A 44 -20.05 -39.56 -4.34
CA ASP A 44 -19.69 -40.18 -3.07
C ASP A 44 -18.22 -40.60 -3.11
N ASP A 45 -17.43 -40.10 -2.16
CA ASP A 45 -16.29 -40.84 -1.62
C ASP A 45 -16.16 -40.44 -0.14
N GLU A 46 -16.58 -41.36 0.72
CA GLU A 46 -16.39 -41.32 2.17
C GLU A 46 -14.89 -41.31 2.50
N LEU A 47 -14.39 -40.18 2.99
CA LEU A 47 -13.08 -40.07 3.65
C LEU A 47 -13.30 -39.83 5.16
N PRO A 48 -12.54 -40.54 6.03
CA PRO A 48 -12.79 -40.54 7.47
C PRO A 48 -12.53 -39.16 8.10
N ALA A 49 -13.38 -38.82 9.07
CA ALA A 49 -13.24 -37.61 9.87
C ALA A 49 -11.84 -37.51 10.49
N LEU A 50 -11.06 -36.52 10.06
CA LEU A 50 -9.84 -36.12 10.74
C LEU A 50 -10.23 -35.47 12.07
N VAL A 51 -9.82 -36.12 13.14
CA VAL A 51 -9.95 -35.69 14.53
C VAL A 51 -9.22 -34.35 14.70
N ASP A 52 -9.88 -33.38 15.34
CA ASP A 52 -9.24 -32.17 15.86
C ASP A 52 -8.09 -32.58 16.78
N VAL A 53 -6.85 -32.36 16.33
CA VAL A 53 -5.71 -32.32 17.24
C VAL A 53 -5.81 -30.99 17.97
N GLY A 54 -6.25 -31.07 19.23
CA GLY A 54 -6.39 -29.92 20.11
C GLY A 54 -5.06 -29.16 20.32
N PRO A 55 -5.11 -27.96 20.91
CA PRO A 55 -3.92 -27.19 21.18
C PRO A 55 -3.04 -27.95 22.16
N ASP A 56 -1.84 -28.34 21.71
CA ASP A 56 -0.82 -28.86 22.61
C ASP A 56 -0.56 -27.84 23.71
N SER A 57 -0.78 -28.29 24.94
CA SER A 57 -0.53 -27.54 26.16
C SER A 57 0.98 -27.45 26.38
N ASP A 58 1.56 -26.28 26.14
CA ASP A 58 2.85 -25.96 26.74
C ASP A 58 2.60 -25.48 28.17
N ASN A 59 3.01 -26.34 29.10
CA ASN A 59 2.88 -26.23 30.54
C ASN A 59 3.55 -24.95 31.06
N GLU A 60 2.78 -24.05 31.66
CA GLU A 60 3.27 -22.91 32.42
C GLU A 60 3.94 -23.41 33.72
N GLN A 61 5.27 -23.38 33.77
CA GLN A 61 6.01 -23.38 35.02
C GLN A 61 7.43 -22.83 34.80
N ASP A 62 7.55 -21.50 34.79
CA ASP A 62 8.65 -20.76 35.42
C ASP A 62 8.36 -19.24 35.33
N GLN A 63 7.47 -18.78 36.19
CA GLN A 63 7.41 -17.38 36.58
C GLN A 63 8.48 -17.15 37.66
N ASP A 64 9.64 -16.62 37.26
CA ASP A 64 10.39 -15.63 38.04
C ASP A 64 11.67 -15.21 37.29
N LYS A 65 11.52 -14.21 36.41
CA LYS A 65 12.47 -13.12 36.14
C LYS A 65 11.92 -12.21 35.03
N ALA A 66 11.17 -11.20 35.45
CA ALA A 66 10.83 -10.08 34.59
C ALA A 66 12.08 -9.22 34.27
N VAL A 67 11.97 -8.49 33.16
CA VAL A 67 12.75 -7.31 32.72
C VAL A 67 13.88 -7.57 31.72
N ALA A 68 13.53 -7.53 30.43
CA ALA A 68 14.12 -6.65 29.39
C ALA A 68 13.74 -7.19 27.98
N CYS A 69 12.62 -6.75 27.41
CA CYS A 69 12.37 -6.94 25.98
C CYS A 69 13.07 -5.82 25.19
N ASP A 70 14.39 -5.93 25.07
CA ASP A 70 15.09 -5.18 24.03
C ASP A 70 14.90 -5.93 22.70
N ALA A 71 14.35 -5.21 21.72
CA ALA A 71 14.09 -5.69 20.38
C ALA A 71 15.32 -6.42 19.81
N GLU A 72 15.14 -7.67 19.37
CA GLU A 72 16.12 -8.37 18.54
C GLU A 72 16.37 -7.51 17.29
N LEU A 73 17.51 -6.83 17.31
CA LEU A 73 18.04 -6.04 16.21
C LEU A 73 18.19 -6.95 14.99
N ASP A 74 17.69 -6.49 13.85
CA ASP A 74 17.79 -7.19 12.57
C ASP A 74 19.25 -7.53 12.25
N VAL A 75 19.61 -8.81 12.44
CA VAL A 75 20.94 -9.36 12.22
C VAL A 75 21.36 -9.16 10.76
N GLN A 76 20.42 -9.15 9.81
CA GLN A 76 20.70 -8.93 8.39
C GLN A 76 21.11 -7.48 8.12
N TYR A 77 20.50 -6.51 8.80
CA TYR A 77 20.89 -5.11 8.72
C TYR A 77 22.29 -4.86 9.30
N GLN A 78 22.64 -5.52 10.41
CA GLN A 78 23.98 -5.45 10.98
C GLN A 78 25.04 -6.08 10.06
N GLN A 79 24.71 -7.23 9.45
CA GLN A 79 25.58 -7.86 8.45
C GLN A 79 25.77 -6.96 7.23
N HIS A 80 24.71 -6.34 6.71
CA HIS A 80 24.80 -5.39 5.61
C HIS A 80 25.72 -4.19 5.93
N LYS A 81 25.60 -3.62 7.14
CA LYS A 81 26.54 -2.59 7.63
C LYS A 81 27.97 -3.11 7.68
N THR A 82 28.17 -4.33 8.16
CA THR A 82 29.50 -4.93 8.28
C THR A 82 30.14 -5.14 6.91
N THR A 83 29.38 -5.63 5.92
CA THR A 83 29.86 -5.82 4.54
C THR A 83 30.16 -4.50 3.84
N MET A 84 29.35 -3.45 4.07
CA MET A 84 29.62 -2.09 3.59
C MET A 84 30.91 -1.51 4.18
N VAL A 85 31.19 -1.79 5.46
CA VAL A 85 32.43 -1.37 6.15
C VAL A 85 33.65 -2.12 5.62
N ASP A 86 33.50 -3.41 5.27
CA ASP A 86 34.59 -4.22 4.71
C ASP A 86 35.02 -3.83 3.29
N LEU A 87 34.11 -3.28 2.48
CA LEU A 87 34.40 -2.75 1.15
C LEU A 87 35.06 -1.36 1.19
N ALA A 88 34.99 -0.66 2.33
CA ALA A 88 35.58 0.66 2.54
C ALA A 88 37.02 0.62 3.10
N LYS A 89 37.79 -0.46 2.84
CA LYS A 89 39.17 -0.67 3.30
C LYS A 89 40.23 0.21 2.59
N GLU A 90 39.89 1.44 2.24
CA GLU A 90 40.90 2.51 2.24
C GLU A 90 40.80 3.23 3.58
N PRO A 91 41.89 3.35 4.35
CA PRO A 91 41.85 3.95 5.68
C PRO A 91 41.58 5.45 5.57
N LEU A 92 40.31 5.83 5.51
CA LEU A 92 39.90 7.17 5.91
C LEU A 92 40.34 7.32 7.36
N ALA A 93 41.33 8.19 7.60
CA ALA A 93 41.80 8.52 8.93
C ALA A 93 40.58 8.83 9.82
N ASN A 94 40.25 7.90 10.72
CA ASN A 94 39.17 8.10 11.68
C ASN A 94 39.59 9.25 12.58
N LYS A 95 39.09 10.46 12.29
CA LYS A 95 39.14 11.56 13.24
C LYS A 95 38.57 11.02 14.57
N PRO A 96 39.27 11.19 15.70
CA PRO A 96 38.70 10.81 16.99
C PRO A 96 37.37 11.56 17.13
N LYS A 97 36.25 10.82 17.17
CA LYS A 97 34.96 11.41 17.51
C LYS A 97 35.09 11.89 18.95
N GLU A 98 35.04 13.20 19.15
CA GLU A 98 34.89 13.78 20.48
C GLU A 98 33.72 13.09 21.19
N PRO A 99 33.76 12.91 22.52
CA PRO A 99 32.65 12.32 23.27
C PRO A 99 31.44 13.26 23.23
N THR A 100 30.69 13.23 22.12
CA THR A 100 29.41 13.90 21.98
C THR A 100 28.46 13.30 23.01
N GLU A 101 27.89 14.17 23.83
CA GLU A 101 26.83 13.81 24.77
C GLU A 101 25.70 13.06 24.04
N ASN A 102 25.11 12.07 24.71
CA ASN A 102 24.05 11.26 24.12
C ASN A 102 22.87 12.17 23.69
N VAL A 103 22.53 12.16 22.40
CA VAL A 103 21.50 13.03 21.80
C VAL A 103 20.14 12.89 22.49
N ASN A 104 19.78 11.69 22.95
CA ASN A 104 18.52 11.50 23.68
C ASN A 104 18.56 12.14 25.07
N LYS A 105 19.72 12.21 25.73
CA LYS A 105 19.87 12.95 27.00
C LYS A 105 19.70 14.46 26.79
N GLN A 106 20.17 15.00 25.66
CA GLN A 106 19.92 16.39 25.28
C GLN A 106 18.44 16.60 24.97
N TRP A 107 17.82 15.72 24.18
CA TRP A 107 16.40 15.79 23.85
C TRP A 107 15.50 15.72 25.09
N LEU A 108 15.83 14.88 26.09
CA LEU A 108 15.05 14.80 27.33
C LEU A 108 14.97 16.13 28.10
N ARG A 109 15.99 17.00 27.98
CA ARG A 109 15.98 18.36 28.55
C ARG A 109 15.06 19.29 27.77
N GLU A 110 14.96 19.11 26.45
CA GLU A 110 14.17 19.92 25.52
C GLU A 110 12.76 19.37 25.25
N ARG A 111 12.41 18.16 25.73
CA ARG A 111 11.18 17.43 25.37
C ARG A 111 9.90 18.25 25.54
N GLU A 112 9.87 19.15 26.53
CA GLU A 112 8.72 20.02 26.78
C GLU A 112 8.55 21.05 25.64
N VAL A 113 9.65 21.59 25.12
CA VAL A 113 9.63 22.50 23.98
C VAL A 113 9.08 21.78 22.73
N PHE A 114 9.53 20.55 22.48
CA PHE A 114 9.04 19.71 21.39
C PHE A 114 7.54 19.43 21.53
N LEU A 115 7.08 19.05 22.72
CA LEU A 115 5.66 18.82 22.98
C LEU A 115 4.82 20.08 22.75
N ARG A 116 5.29 21.26 23.20
CA ARG A 116 4.61 22.53 22.93
C ARG A 116 4.51 22.84 21.43
N GLN A 117 5.51 22.46 20.63
CA GLN A 117 5.44 22.63 19.17
C GLN A 117 4.44 21.67 18.53
N LEU A 118 4.33 20.43 19.01
CA LEU A 118 3.28 19.50 18.55
C LEU A 118 1.88 20.04 18.88
N LEU A 119 1.65 20.46 20.14
CA LEU A 119 0.37 21.04 20.56
C LEU A 119 0.05 22.35 19.84
N ARG A 120 1.06 23.14 19.46
CA ARG A 120 0.89 24.33 18.63
C ARG A 120 0.30 23.97 17.27
N LEU A 121 0.71 22.84 16.69
CA LEU A 121 0.19 22.33 15.42
C LEU A 121 -1.23 21.76 15.56
N ASP A 122 -1.64 21.29 16.74
CA ASP A 122 -3.03 20.86 16.97
C ASP A 122 -4.00 22.04 17.00
N GLY A 123 -3.55 23.23 17.42
CA GLY A 123 -4.34 24.46 17.46
C GLY A 123 -4.19 25.36 16.23
N ARG A 124 -4.68 26.61 16.32
CA ARG A 124 -4.63 27.60 15.23
C ARG A 124 -3.25 28.25 15.00
N GLY A 125 -2.24 27.89 15.79
CA GLY A 125 -0.87 28.40 15.63
C GLY A 125 -0.78 29.94 15.57
N HIS A 126 -0.13 30.46 14.53
CA HIS A 126 0.01 31.91 14.30
C HIS A 126 -1.33 32.58 13.92
N TYR A 127 -2.25 31.82 13.33
CA TYR A 127 -3.54 32.29 12.83
C TYR A 127 -4.60 32.48 13.92
N ALA A 128 -4.27 32.23 15.20
CA ALA A 128 -5.20 32.36 16.31
C ALA A 128 -5.78 33.79 16.46
N HIS A 129 -5.00 34.79 16.05
CA HIS A 129 -5.34 36.22 16.12
C HIS A 129 -5.65 36.83 14.76
N GLU A 130 -5.52 36.07 13.67
CA GLU A 130 -5.78 36.55 12.32
C GLU A 130 -7.28 36.50 12.03
N GLY A 131 -7.84 37.64 11.65
CA GLY A 131 -9.27 37.78 11.34
C GLY A 131 -9.60 37.55 9.88
N LEU A 132 -8.61 37.57 8.99
CA LEU A 132 -8.78 37.53 7.54
C LEU A 132 -7.80 36.52 6.92
N CYS A 133 -8.23 35.91 5.82
CA CYS A 133 -7.48 34.91 5.08
C CYS A 133 -6.24 35.56 4.45
N PRO A 134 -5.04 34.99 4.64
CA PRO A 134 -3.79 35.60 4.18
C PRO A 134 -3.64 35.68 2.66
N VAL A 135 -4.51 35.00 1.90
CA VAL A 135 -4.49 34.98 0.43
C VAL A 135 -5.45 36.01 -0.17
N CYS A 136 -6.70 36.07 0.33
CA CYS A 136 -7.74 36.91 -0.27
C CYS A 136 -8.08 38.17 0.53
N ASP A 137 -7.64 38.27 1.79
CA ASP A 137 -7.90 39.39 2.71
C ASP A 137 -9.40 39.73 2.91
N LYS A 138 -10.30 38.78 2.62
CA LYS A 138 -11.76 39.01 2.62
C LYS A 138 -12.53 38.18 3.65
N GLU A 139 -12.21 36.90 3.72
CA GLU A 139 -12.96 35.93 4.54
C GLU A 139 -12.12 35.42 5.70
N LYS A 140 -12.76 34.83 6.72
CA LYS A 140 -12.04 34.25 7.85
C LYS A 140 -11.30 32.97 7.42
N PRO A 141 -10.05 32.78 7.85
CA PRO A 141 -9.36 31.52 7.64
C PRO A 141 -9.91 30.46 8.61
N THR A 142 -10.50 29.41 8.07
CA THR A 142 -11.17 28.36 8.86
C THR A 142 -10.73 26.96 8.48
N VAL A 143 -10.04 26.76 7.35
CA VAL A 143 -9.65 25.45 6.85
C VAL A 143 -8.12 25.36 6.82
N ARG A 144 -7.57 24.26 7.35
CA ARG A 144 -6.15 23.94 7.22
C ARG A 144 -5.96 22.62 6.52
N CYS A 145 -4.78 22.44 5.93
CA CYS A 145 -4.35 21.17 5.36
C CYS A 145 -3.33 20.49 6.26
N GLU A 146 -3.51 19.19 6.49
CA GLU A 146 -2.61 18.36 7.30
C GLU A 146 -1.40 17.85 6.51
N ASP A 147 -1.50 17.84 5.18
CA ASP A 147 -0.49 17.28 4.29
C ASP A 147 0.41 18.36 3.64
N CYS A 148 -0.04 19.62 3.60
CA CYS A 148 0.80 20.75 3.17
C CYS A 148 1.88 21.10 4.20
N HIS A 149 3.02 21.61 3.72
CA HIS A 149 4.14 21.98 4.58
C HIS A 149 3.86 23.24 5.43
N ASP A 150 3.23 24.25 4.85
CA ASP A 150 2.97 25.55 5.46
C ASP A 150 1.88 25.51 6.54
N ARG A 151 0.97 24.52 6.48
CA ARG A 151 -0.19 24.35 7.38
C ARG A 151 -0.95 25.67 7.60
N VAL A 152 -1.02 26.49 6.55
CA VAL A 152 -1.69 27.80 6.59
C VAL A 152 -3.19 27.61 6.79
N LEU A 153 -3.78 28.47 7.61
CA LEU A 153 -5.22 28.53 7.76
C LEU A 153 -5.77 29.44 6.66
N LEU A 154 -6.64 28.91 5.80
CA LEU A 154 -7.21 29.60 4.65
C LEU A 154 -8.73 29.63 4.74
N CYS A 155 -9.37 30.55 4.01
CA CYS A 155 -10.81 30.45 3.81
C CYS A 155 -11.13 29.30 2.84
N PRO A 156 -12.36 28.75 2.85
CA PRO A 156 -12.74 27.62 2.01
C PRO A 156 -12.42 27.81 0.51
N GLY A 157 -12.67 29.00 -0.05
CA GLY A 157 -12.37 29.29 -1.46
C GLY A 157 -10.88 29.20 -1.78
N CYS A 158 -10.04 29.88 -0.98
CA CYS A 158 -8.60 29.81 -1.17
C CYS A 158 -8.03 28.40 -0.89
N THR A 159 -8.67 27.61 -0.02
CA THR A 159 -8.31 26.20 0.16
C THR A 159 -8.54 25.40 -1.11
N VAL A 160 -9.67 25.57 -1.79
CA VAL A 160 -9.95 24.87 -3.05
C VAL A 160 -8.92 25.24 -4.12
N ASP A 161 -8.65 26.53 -4.30
CA ASP A 161 -7.67 27.02 -5.29
C ASP A 161 -6.26 26.47 -5.00
N HIS A 162 -5.84 26.50 -3.73
CA HIS A 162 -4.52 26.01 -3.32
C HIS A 162 -4.35 24.50 -3.53
N HIS A 163 -5.44 23.73 -3.43
CA HIS A 163 -5.42 22.27 -3.52
C HIS A 163 -5.86 21.72 -4.87
N TYR A 164 -6.10 22.58 -5.88
CA TYR A 164 -6.54 22.14 -7.21
C TYR A 164 -5.60 21.08 -7.81
N SER A 165 -4.29 21.23 -7.62
CA SER A 165 -3.27 20.26 -8.09
C SER A 165 -3.01 19.10 -7.13
N ASN A 166 -3.52 19.15 -5.90
CA ASN A 166 -3.32 18.14 -4.86
C ASN A 166 -4.67 17.75 -4.21
N PRO A 167 -5.59 17.15 -4.99
CA PRO A 167 -6.98 16.97 -4.57
C PRO A 167 -7.19 15.85 -3.53
N THR A 168 -6.15 15.09 -3.21
CA THR A 168 -6.17 14.03 -2.19
C THR A 168 -5.59 14.50 -0.86
N HIS A 169 -5.27 15.78 -0.68
CA HIS A 169 -4.81 16.29 0.61
C HIS A 169 -5.92 16.27 1.66
N ARG A 170 -5.56 15.92 2.89
CA ARG A 170 -6.47 15.88 4.04
C ARG A 170 -6.57 17.25 4.68
N VAL A 171 -7.80 17.70 4.88
CA VAL A 171 -8.11 19.03 5.41
C VAL A 171 -9.00 18.94 6.63
N GLU A 172 -8.92 19.96 7.47
CA GLU A 172 -9.72 20.09 8.70
C GLU A 172 -10.34 21.49 8.76
N TYR A 173 -11.55 21.57 9.31
CA TYR A 173 -12.29 22.81 9.49
C TYR A 173 -12.30 23.23 10.97
N TRP A 174 -12.07 24.51 11.22
CA TRP A 174 -12.16 25.11 12.55
C TRP A 174 -13.60 25.50 12.86
N ASN A 175 -14.26 24.74 13.74
CA ASN A 175 -15.66 24.98 14.12
C ASN A 175 -15.84 26.07 15.20
N GLY A 176 -14.73 26.67 15.66
CA GLY A 176 -14.72 27.67 16.74
C GLY A 176 -14.04 27.18 18.01
N THR A 177 -14.07 25.87 18.27
CA THR A 177 -13.48 25.26 19.48
C THR A 177 -12.37 24.27 19.16
N TYR A 178 -12.51 23.46 18.11
CA TYR A 178 -11.50 22.51 17.65
C TYR A 178 -11.52 22.33 16.13
N PHE A 179 -10.52 21.59 15.62
CA PHE A 179 -10.48 21.17 14.23
C PHE A 179 -11.25 19.86 14.04
N GLU A 180 -12.27 19.90 13.19
CA GLU A 180 -13.02 18.72 12.78
C GLU A 180 -12.60 18.26 11.38
N PRO A 181 -12.56 16.94 11.12
CA PRO A 181 -12.27 16.43 9.78
C PRO A 181 -13.29 16.94 8.77
N THR A 182 -12.80 17.38 7.61
CA THR A 182 -13.62 17.76 6.46
C THR A 182 -12.98 17.22 5.19
N THR A 183 -13.57 17.49 4.03
CA THR A 183 -13.03 17.07 2.74
C THR A 183 -12.94 18.26 1.79
N LEU A 184 -11.98 18.21 0.86
CA LEU A 184 -11.92 19.19 -0.24
C LEU A 184 -13.21 19.19 -1.06
N LYS A 185 -13.84 18.02 -1.22
CA LYS A 185 -15.19 17.87 -1.80
C LYS A 185 -16.25 18.70 -1.06
N ALA A 186 -16.29 18.64 0.28
CA ALA A 186 -17.24 19.41 1.08
C ALA A 186 -17.04 20.93 0.94
N HIS A 187 -15.82 21.36 0.63
CA HIS A 187 -15.50 22.76 0.32
C HIS A 187 -15.71 23.14 -1.15
N GLY A 188 -16.14 22.20 -2.00
CA GLY A 188 -16.49 22.46 -3.41
C GLY A 188 -15.41 22.12 -4.42
N LEU A 189 -14.28 21.52 -4.02
CA LEU A 189 -13.27 21.08 -4.97
C LEU A 189 -13.83 19.96 -5.86
N ARG A 190 -13.70 20.13 -7.18
CA ARG A 190 -14.05 19.10 -8.17
C ARG A 190 -12.84 18.81 -9.04
N ILE A 191 -12.46 17.55 -9.12
CA ILE A 191 -11.37 17.09 -9.97
C ILE A 191 -11.86 17.07 -11.40
N GLN A 192 -11.22 17.84 -12.29
CA GLN A 192 -11.55 17.83 -13.72
C GLN A 192 -10.58 16.90 -14.46
N LEU A 193 -11.13 16.00 -15.28
CA LEU A 193 -10.35 15.13 -16.14
C LEU A 193 -10.43 15.53 -17.62
N GLY A 194 -9.47 15.06 -18.42
CA GLY A 194 -9.48 15.16 -19.87
C GLY A 194 -8.92 16.45 -20.48
N HIS A 195 -8.47 17.39 -19.64
CA HIS A 195 -7.88 18.66 -20.05
C HIS A 195 -6.53 18.91 -19.37
N ALA A 196 -5.75 19.85 -19.91
CA ALA A 196 -4.52 20.30 -19.25
C ALA A 196 -4.84 21.04 -17.94
N LEU A 197 -3.81 21.27 -17.10
CA LEU A 197 -3.95 22.16 -15.95
C LEU A 197 -4.39 23.56 -16.44
N ASP A 198 -5.27 24.20 -15.68
CA ASP A 198 -5.87 25.53 -15.93
C ASP A 198 -6.87 25.64 -17.10
N GLU A 199 -6.96 24.64 -17.97
CA GLU A 199 -8.03 24.57 -18.97
C GLU A 199 -9.35 24.16 -18.33
N HIS A 200 -10.43 24.89 -18.62
CA HIS A 200 -11.77 24.55 -18.14
C HIS A 200 -12.52 23.76 -19.20
N CYS A 201 -13.08 22.61 -18.81
CA CYS A 201 -13.90 21.79 -19.68
C CYS A 201 -15.23 22.51 -19.93
N VAL A 202 -15.60 22.65 -21.21
CA VAL A 202 -16.90 23.24 -21.60
C VAL A 202 -18.07 22.27 -21.47
N ASN A 203 -17.79 20.97 -21.38
CA ASN A 203 -18.80 19.93 -21.22
C ASN A 203 -18.37 18.89 -20.17
N PRO A 204 -18.29 19.27 -18.87
CA PRO A 204 -17.95 18.36 -17.79
C PRO A 204 -19.18 17.54 -17.39
N VAL A 205 -19.01 16.24 -17.21
CA VAL A 205 -20.04 15.35 -16.66
C VAL A 205 -19.55 14.77 -15.34
N PRO A 206 -20.31 14.93 -14.24
CA PRO A 206 -19.92 14.37 -12.95
C PRO A 206 -19.90 12.84 -12.98
N SER A 207 -19.02 12.24 -12.19
CA SER A 207 -19.02 10.81 -11.94
C SER A 207 -20.40 10.36 -11.43
N PRO A 208 -20.89 9.16 -11.80
CA PRO A 208 -22.18 8.67 -11.34
C PRO A 208 -22.29 8.72 -9.81
N GLY A 209 -23.37 9.29 -9.28
CA GLY A 209 -23.58 9.44 -7.82
C GLY A 209 -22.80 10.57 -7.15
N ASP A 210 -21.86 11.22 -7.86
CA ASP A 210 -20.89 12.18 -7.31
C ASP A 210 -20.17 11.65 -6.05
N ASP A 211 -19.95 10.34 -5.92
CA ASP A 211 -19.43 9.65 -4.75
C ASP A 211 -18.11 8.91 -5.03
N PHE A 212 -17.32 9.44 -5.97
CA PHE A 212 -16.07 8.80 -6.42
C PHE A 212 -15.06 8.66 -5.27
N ILE A 213 -14.44 7.48 -5.17
CA ILE A 213 -13.44 7.18 -4.14
C ILE A 213 -12.03 7.10 -4.75
N ILE A 214 -11.09 7.85 -4.18
CA ILE A 214 -9.65 7.74 -4.50
C ILE A 214 -8.90 7.15 -3.32
N VAL A 215 -8.20 6.04 -3.54
CA VAL A 215 -7.25 5.46 -2.59
C VAL A 215 -5.87 6.06 -2.87
N ASP A 216 -5.26 6.70 -1.87
CA ASP A 216 -3.94 7.33 -1.97
C ASP A 216 -3.07 6.97 -0.74
N THR A 217 -1.78 7.32 -0.78
CA THR A 217 -0.82 6.99 0.29
C THR A 217 -1.14 7.67 1.63
N ASN A 218 -1.90 8.77 1.60
CA ASN A 218 -2.31 9.50 2.78
C ASN A 218 -3.73 9.14 3.25
N GLY A 219 -4.50 8.31 2.56
CA GLY A 219 -5.84 7.93 2.99
C GLY A 219 -6.78 7.51 1.86
N ILE A 220 -8.07 7.39 2.19
CA ILE A 220 -9.17 7.05 1.30
C ILE A 220 -10.08 8.27 1.22
N HIS A 221 -10.24 8.81 0.01
CA HIS A 221 -10.83 10.13 -0.21
C HIS A 221 -12.13 10.02 -0.99
N ALA A 222 -13.22 10.55 -0.43
CA ALA A 222 -14.43 10.82 -1.19
C ALA A 222 -14.29 12.16 -1.92
N VAL A 223 -14.33 12.13 -3.25
CA VAL A 223 -14.08 13.29 -4.11
C VAL A 223 -15.24 13.52 -5.08
N SER A 224 -15.43 14.77 -5.50
CA SER A 224 -16.24 15.06 -6.68
C SER A 224 -15.32 15.07 -7.90
N LEU A 225 -15.72 14.35 -8.94
CA LEU A 225 -14.90 14.15 -10.14
C LEU A 225 -15.74 14.37 -11.38
N ASN A 226 -15.20 15.09 -12.35
CA ASN A 226 -15.84 15.38 -13.64
C ASN A 226 -15.04 14.74 -14.77
N PHE A 227 -15.70 13.92 -15.56
CA PHE A 227 -15.20 13.45 -16.85
C PHE A 227 -15.44 14.50 -17.93
N CYS A 228 -14.51 14.62 -18.86
CA CYS A 228 -14.73 15.38 -20.07
C CYS A 228 -15.54 14.57 -21.08
N VAL A 229 -16.55 15.19 -21.68
CA VAL A 229 -17.33 14.64 -22.81
C VAL A 229 -17.37 15.62 -23.99
N CYS A 230 -16.31 16.43 -24.14
CA CYS A 230 -16.08 17.22 -25.35
C CYS A 230 -15.89 16.30 -26.57
N THR A 231 -15.99 16.84 -27.78
CA THR A 231 -15.89 16.06 -29.04
C THR A 231 -14.58 15.27 -29.16
N THR A 232 -13.48 15.77 -28.60
CA THR A 232 -12.16 15.13 -28.61
C THR A 232 -11.87 14.29 -27.35
N ALA A 233 -12.86 14.15 -26.46
CA ALA A 233 -12.70 13.45 -25.19
C ALA A 233 -12.30 11.98 -25.40
N GLN A 234 -11.39 11.52 -24.55
CA GLN A 234 -11.03 10.11 -24.47
C GLN A 234 -12.02 9.35 -23.58
N LYS A 235 -11.99 8.02 -23.64
CA LYS A 235 -12.76 7.17 -22.71
C LYS A 235 -12.39 7.48 -21.25
N ASP A 236 -13.36 7.38 -20.35
CA ASP A 236 -13.21 7.64 -18.90
C ASP A 236 -11.96 7.01 -18.28
N THR A 237 -11.70 5.74 -18.61
CA THR A 237 -10.52 5.01 -18.12
C THR A 237 -9.21 5.61 -18.60
N ILE A 238 -9.15 6.09 -19.84
CA ILE A 238 -7.97 6.76 -20.38
C ILE A 238 -7.78 8.12 -19.70
N GLN A 239 -8.86 8.85 -19.44
CA GLN A 239 -8.80 10.12 -18.72
C GLN A 239 -8.23 9.93 -17.30
N LEU A 240 -8.72 8.91 -16.57
CA LEU A 240 -8.20 8.54 -15.24
C LEU A 240 -6.72 8.14 -15.30
N LEU A 241 -6.35 7.24 -16.22
CA LEU A 241 -4.96 6.79 -16.36
C LEU A 241 -4.00 7.93 -16.70
N ARG A 242 -4.41 8.88 -17.54
CA ARG A 242 -3.63 10.10 -17.86
C ARG A 242 -3.51 11.03 -16.65
N ALA A 243 -4.50 11.06 -15.78
CA ALA A 243 -4.46 11.75 -14.49
C ALA A 243 -3.71 10.96 -13.38
N ARG A 244 -3.03 9.86 -13.73
CA ARG A 244 -2.33 8.96 -12.78
C ARG A 244 -3.26 8.35 -11.72
N LEU A 245 -4.53 8.15 -12.09
CA LEU A 245 -5.54 7.43 -11.33
C LEU A 245 -5.79 6.10 -12.03
N TYR A 246 -5.45 5.00 -11.37
CA TYR A 246 -5.69 3.66 -11.88
C TYR A 246 -7.12 3.25 -11.54
N PRO A 247 -8.01 3.00 -12.53
CA PRO A 247 -9.41 2.68 -12.24
C PRO A 247 -9.59 1.25 -11.73
N ALA A 248 -10.53 1.06 -10.80
CA ALA A 248 -10.90 -0.26 -10.28
C ALA A 248 -11.73 -1.10 -11.28
N THR A 249 -12.43 -0.43 -12.21
CA THR A 249 -13.27 -1.06 -13.24
C THR A 249 -13.11 -0.34 -14.57
N VAL A 250 -13.37 -1.05 -15.67
CA VAL A 250 -13.25 -0.48 -17.02
C VAL A 250 -14.52 0.27 -17.46
N LYS A 251 -15.69 -0.20 -17.00
CA LYS A 251 -16.99 0.42 -17.29
C LYS A 251 -17.44 1.21 -16.07
N SER A 252 -17.82 2.46 -16.29
CA SER A 252 -18.35 3.38 -15.27
C SER A 252 -17.55 3.35 -13.95
N PRO A 253 -16.26 3.71 -13.97
CA PRO A 253 -15.43 3.68 -12.78
C PRO A 253 -15.96 4.62 -11.70
N GLN A 254 -16.06 4.11 -10.46
CA GLN A 254 -16.42 4.88 -9.26
C GLN A 254 -15.30 4.87 -8.21
N THR A 255 -14.23 4.13 -8.47
CA THR A 255 -13.09 4.02 -7.56
C THR A 255 -11.81 3.97 -8.37
N ALA A 256 -10.78 4.67 -7.90
CA ALA A 256 -9.44 4.59 -8.44
C ALA A 256 -8.40 4.60 -7.32
N ALA A 257 -7.22 4.05 -7.60
CA ALA A 257 -6.04 4.22 -6.76
C ALA A 257 -5.05 5.16 -7.45
N THR A 258 -4.38 6.02 -6.70
CA THR A 258 -3.27 6.80 -7.27
C THR A 258 -2.15 5.87 -7.70
N PHE A 259 -1.38 6.27 -8.71
CA PHE A 259 -0.18 5.50 -9.07
C PHE A 259 0.82 5.44 -7.91
N ASN A 260 0.87 6.48 -7.07
CA ASN A 260 1.76 6.55 -5.91
C ASN A 260 1.44 5.46 -4.89
N VAL A 261 0.17 5.21 -4.55
CA VAL A 261 -0.17 4.15 -3.59
C VAL A 261 0.08 2.75 -4.16
N LEU A 262 -0.16 2.54 -5.45
CA LEU A 262 0.13 1.27 -6.11
C LEU A 262 1.64 1.00 -6.21
N GLU A 263 2.44 2.02 -6.49
CA GLU A 263 3.90 1.94 -6.50
C GLU A 263 4.46 1.69 -5.09
N PHE A 264 4.01 2.47 -4.11
CA PHE A 264 4.44 2.32 -2.72
C PHE A 264 4.12 0.93 -2.18
N PHE A 265 2.89 0.45 -2.37
CA PHE A 265 2.51 -0.88 -1.93
C PHE A 265 3.29 -1.98 -2.66
N HIS A 266 3.55 -1.82 -3.96
CA HIS A 266 4.34 -2.77 -4.72
C HIS A 266 5.76 -2.88 -4.16
N LEU A 267 6.42 -1.77 -3.85
CA LEU A 267 7.74 -1.77 -3.19
C LEU A 267 7.67 -2.39 -1.79
N LEU A 268 6.69 -1.99 -0.98
CA LEU A 268 6.50 -2.49 0.37
C LEU A 268 6.34 -4.03 0.43
N THR A 269 5.75 -4.63 -0.61
CA THR A 269 5.61 -6.09 -0.69
C THR A 269 6.91 -6.85 -0.96
N PHE A 270 7.99 -6.17 -1.36
CA PHE A 270 9.32 -6.75 -1.47
C PHE A 270 10.14 -6.58 -0.19
N ASP A 271 9.95 -5.48 0.53
CA ASP A 271 10.78 -5.11 1.68
C ASP A 271 10.19 -5.56 3.02
N SER A 272 8.87 -5.80 3.09
CA SER A 272 8.18 -6.10 4.34
C SER A 272 7.29 -7.33 4.21
N LYS A 273 6.91 -7.89 5.38
CA LYS A 273 5.91 -8.96 5.49
C LYS A 273 4.48 -8.41 5.61
N ALA A 274 4.26 -7.12 5.35
CA ALA A 274 2.95 -6.50 5.48
C ALA A 274 1.96 -7.09 4.46
N SER A 275 0.81 -7.57 4.96
CA SER A 275 -0.26 -8.03 4.10
C SER A 275 -0.97 -6.86 3.42
N ALA A 276 -1.63 -7.12 2.28
CA ALA A 276 -2.48 -6.12 1.63
C ALA A 276 -3.59 -5.62 2.55
N PHE A 277 -4.13 -6.50 3.39
CA PHE A 277 -5.17 -6.16 4.36
C PHE A 277 -4.67 -5.16 5.40
N GLU A 278 -3.53 -5.43 6.03
CA GLU A 278 -2.93 -4.52 7.03
C GLU A 278 -2.59 -3.17 6.40
N PHE A 279 -2.02 -3.17 5.19
CA PHE A 279 -1.71 -1.95 4.47
C PHE A 279 -2.97 -1.11 4.17
N TYR A 280 -4.00 -1.73 3.59
CA TYR A 280 -5.25 -1.03 3.27
C TYR A 280 -5.95 -0.53 4.54
N HIS A 281 -5.99 -1.34 5.60
CA HIS A 281 -6.56 -0.94 6.88
C HIS A 281 -5.75 0.20 7.52
N ALA A 282 -4.42 0.25 7.35
CA ALA A 282 -3.62 1.39 7.77
C ALA A 282 -4.00 2.68 7.02
N LEU A 283 -4.31 2.62 5.71
CA LEU A 283 -4.86 3.76 4.96
C LEU A 283 -6.24 4.18 5.49
N GLY A 284 -7.10 3.22 5.81
CA GLY A 284 -8.38 3.47 6.48
C GLY A 284 -8.18 4.21 7.80
N ARG A 285 -7.25 3.74 8.65
CA ARG A 285 -6.92 4.41 9.92
C ARG A 285 -6.25 5.77 9.74
N ARG A 286 -5.52 5.97 8.64
CA ARG A 286 -4.94 7.27 8.30
C ARG A 286 -6.02 8.29 7.90
N THR A 287 -7.13 7.80 7.37
CA THR A 287 -8.34 8.58 7.05
C THR A 287 -9.13 8.90 8.32
N ASP A 288 -9.45 7.88 9.11
CA ASP A 288 -10.02 8.03 10.45
C ASP A 288 -9.51 6.92 11.38
N ASN A 289 -8.76 7.32 12.42
CA ASN A 289 -8.25 6.38 13.42
C ASN A 289 -9.21 6.17 14.60
N THR A 290 -10.29 6.95 14.67
CA THR A 290 -11.25 6.93 15.78
C THR A 290 -12.41 5.96 15.55
N GLY A 291 -12.71 5.64 14.29
CA GLY A 291 -13.84 4.80 13.90
C GLY A 291 -15.18 5.53 14.02
N THR A 292 -15.16 6.87 14.02
CA THR A 292 -16.38 7.70 14.06
C THR A 292 -16.92 8.02 12.68
N VAL A 293 -16.09 7.88 11.64
CA VAL A 293 -16.48 8.12 10.25
C VAL A 293 -16.61 6.79 9.54
N GLU A 294 -17.74 6.60 8.86
CA GLU A 294 -17.91 5.45 7.98
C GLU A 294 -17.05 5.65 6.73
N ILE A 295 -16.04 4.80 6.57
CA ILE A 295 -15.19 4.78 5.39
C ILE A 295 -15.68 3.65 4.48
N SER A 296 -16.01 4.00 3.24
CA SER A 296 -16.38 3.01 2.22
C SER A 296 -15.26 1.98 2.04
N ASP A 297 -15.54 0.72 2.31
CA ASP A 297 -14.58 -0.35 2.05
C ASP A 297 -14.44 -0.59 0.54
N ARG A 298 -13.19 -0.55 0.07
CA ARG A 298 -12.76 -0.74 -1.32
C ARG A 298 -11.57 -1.70 -1.39
N TYR A 299 -11.44 -2.59 -0.40
CA TYR A 299 -10.32 -3.52 -0.30
C TYR A 299 -10.23 -4.47 -1.51
N GLU A 300 -11.37 -5.00 -1.97
CA GLU A 300 -11.40 -5.91 -3.13
C GLU A 300 -11.03 -5.17 -4.44
N GLU A 301 -11.49 -3.94 -4.60
CA GLU A 301 -11.07 -3.05 -5.69
C GLU A 301 -9.57 -2.78 -5.62
N PHE A 302 -9.03 -2.50 -4.44
CA PHE A 302 -7.60 -2.29 -4.24
C PHE A 302 -6.79 -3.54 -4.63
N LEU A 303 -7.18 -4.73 -4.17
CA LEU A 303 -6.53 -5.99 -4.55
C LEU A 303 -6.54 -6.20 -6.07
N ARG A 304 -7.67 -5.91 -6.72
CA ARG A 304 -7.79 -5.99 -8.18
C ARG A 304 -6.81 -5.05 -8.86
N MET A 305 -6.77 -3.78 -8.47
CA MET A 305 -5.88 -2.78 -9.04
C MET A 305 -4.41 -3.17 -8.84
N VAL A 306 -4.03 -3.68 -7.66
CA VAL A 306 -2.67 -4.16 -7.40
C VAL A 306 -2.27 -5.32 -8.32
N ARG A 307 -3.15 -6.31 -8.52
CA ARG A 307 -2.88 -7.45 -9.42
C ARG A 307 -2.65 -6.98 -10.85
N GLN A 308 -3.54 -6.13 -11.36
CA GLN A 308 -3.43 -5.59 -12.71
C GLN A 308 -2.19 -4.69 -12.86
N TRP A 309 -1.91 -3.84 -11.87
CA TRP A 309 -0.70 -3.00 -11.85
C TRP A 309 0.58 -3.83 -11.95
N ARG A 310 0.70 -4.90 -11.15
CA ARG A 310 1.87 -5.79 -11.20
C ARG A 310 2.03 -6.45 -12.56
N ASN A 311 0.92 -6.92 -13.16
CA ASN A 311 0.92 -7.47 -14.51
C ASN A 311 1.41 -6.45 -15.56
N LEU A 312 0.89 -5.22 -15.52
CA LEU A 312 1.32 -4.14 -16.43
C LEU A 312 2.78 -3.75 -16.20
N LYS A 313 3.27 -3.72 -14.96
CA LYS A 313 4.69 -3.45 -14.64
C LYS A 313 5.59 -4.55 -15.21
N MET A 314 5.18 -5.81 -15.14
CA MET A 314 5.88 -6.93 -15.77
C MET A 314 5.94 -6.76 -17.30
N LEU A 315 4.80 -6.53 -17.95
CA LEU A 315 4.72 -6.33 -19.40
C LEU A 315 5.54 -5.12 -19.88
N LYS A 316 5.47 -4.01 -19.14
CA LYS A 316 6.26 -2.81 -19.40
C LYS A 316 7.76 -3.09 -19.29
N ARG A 317 8.19 -3.81 -18.25
CA ARG A 317 9.60 -4.20 -18.04
C ARG A 317 10.11 -5.12 -19.15
N ALA A 318 9.26 -6.01 -19.66
CA ALA A 318 9.57 -6.89 -20.79
C ALA A 318 9.45 -6.20 -22.17
N GLY A 319 9.16 -4.89 -22.22
CA GLY A 319 9.07 -4.13 -23.47
C GLY A 319 7.85 -4.44 -24.32
N ARG A 320 6.86 -5.19 -23.81
CA ARG A 320 5.71 -5.68 -24.59
C ARG A 320 4.79 -4.57 -25.10
N GLY A 321 4.80 -3.40 -24.46
CA GLY A 321 4.06 -2.23 -24.94
C GLY A 321 4.61 -1.61 -26.23
N HIS A 322 5.81 -2.01 -26.67
CA HIS A 322 6.42 -1.55 -27.92
C HIS A 322 6.40 -2.63 -29.03
N ASP A 323 5.88 -3.82 -28.73
CA ASP A 323 5.75 -4.87 -29.73
C ASP A 323 4.55 -4.51 -30.65
N PRO A 324 4.76 -4.37 -31.98
CA PRO A 324 3.68 -4.04 -32.91
C PRO A 324 2.60 -5.12 -32.99
N GLU A 325 2.90 -6.37 -32.63
CA GLU A 325 1.92 -7.46 -32.59
C GLU A 325 1.11 -7.47 -31.28
N GLY A 326 1.50 -6.63 -30.31
CA GLY A 326 0.79 -6.43 -29.06
C GLY A 326 1.15 -7.41 -27.95
N VAL A 327 0.36 -7.35 -26.87
CA VAL A 327 0.60 -8.13 -25.64
C VAL A 327 0.22 -9.60 -25.83
N ASP A 328 -0.80 -9.89 -26.63
CA ASP A 328 -1.33 -11.26 -26.79
C ASP A 328 -0.34 -12.21 -27.50
N THR A 329 0.64 -11.68 -28.21
CA THR A 329 1.71 -12.48 -28.85
C THR A 329 2.90 -12.76 -27.93
N THR A 330 2.83 -12.33 -26.66
CA THR A 330 3.89 -12.59 -25.69
C THR A 330 4.07 -14.10 -25.50
N LYS A 331 5.27 -14.59 -25.80
CA LYS A 331 5.59 -16.02 -25.74
C LYS A 331 5.82 -16.49 -24.30
N GLU A 332 5.76 -17.81 -24.10
CA GLU A 332 6.07 -18.44 -22.82
C GLU A 332 7.48 -18.05 -22.33
N GLY A 333 7.57 -17.68 -21.05
CA GLY A 333 8.79 -17.25 -20.39
C GLY A 333 9.37 -15.91 -20.87
N GLN A 334 8.72 -15.21 -21.81
CA GLN A 334 9.29 -14.00 -22.43
C GLN A 334 9.35 -12.79 -21.47
N CYS A 335 8.56 -12.81 -20.40
CA CYS A 335 8.62 -11.86 -19.30
C CYS A 335 9.39 -12.39 -18.06
N ALA A 336 10.02 -13.56 -18.14
CA ALA A 336 10.86 -14.07 -17.06
C ALA A 336 12.19 -13.33 -17.03
N VAL A 337 12.60 -12.85 -15.86
CA VAL A 337 13.96 -12.31 -15.68
C VAL A 337 14.88 -13.48 -15.39
N LEU A 338 15.87 -13.68 -16.25
CA LEU A 338 16.89 -14.70 -16.03
C LEU A 338 17.70 -14.36 -14.78
N CYS A 339 17.94 -15.37 -13.95
CA CYS A 339 18.78 -15.21 -12.77
C CYS A 339 20.21 -14.84 -13.22
N PRO A 340 20.77 -13.69 -12.81
CA PRO A 340 22.11 -13.27 -13.21
C PRO A 340 23.21 -14.16 -12.62
N ALA A 341 22.92 -14.85 -11.51
CA ALA A 341 23.84 -15.79 -10.87
C ALA A 341 23.86 -17.18 -11.51
N CYS A 342 22.78 -17.57 -12.20
CA CYS A 342 22.76 -18.86 -12.90
C CYS A 342 23.73 -18.84 -14.10
N PRO A 343 24.40 -19.95 -14.41
CA PRO A 343 25.23 -20.05 -15.61
C PRO A 343 24.37 -19.93 -16.87
N GLN A 344 24.70 -18.97 -17.75
CA GLN A 344 24.00 -18.66 -18.99
C GLN A 344 25.00 -18.65 -20.15
N PRO A 345 25.09 -19.74 -20.93
CA PRO A 345 25.97 -19.83 -22.10
C PRO A 345 25.80 -18.64 -23.05
N GLY A 346 26.91 -18.03 -23.46
CA GLY A 346 26.92 -16.86 -24.36
C GLY A 346 26.50 -15.53 -23.70
N LYS A 347 26.20 -15.50 -22.40
CA LYS A 347 25.86 -14.27 -21.66
C LYS A 347 26.84 -13.97 -20.54
N ASN A 348 26.96 -14.86 -19.56
CA ASN A 348 27.81 -14.66 -18.37
C ASN A 348 28.84 -15.78 -18.15
N LEU A 349 28.97 -16.71 -19.10
CA LEU A 349 30.02 -17.73 -19.09
C LEU A 349 31.18 -17.31 -20.01
N PRO A 350 32.44 -17.59 -19.62
CA PRO A 350 33.61 -17.33 -20.47
C PRO A 350 33.59 -18.21 -21.73
N GLN A 351 34.28 -17.79 -22.79
CA GLN A 351 34.45 -18.64 -23.98
C GLN A 351 35.25 -19.91 -23.62
N GLY A 352 34.87 -21.05 -24.20
CA GLY A 352 35.50 -22.35 -23.94
C GLY A 352 35.17 -22.96 -22.57
N TRP A 353 34.18 -22.43 -21.84
CA TRP A 353 33.72 -22.98 -20.56
C TRP A 353 33.35 -24.48 -20.65
N ASP A 354 32.86 -24.91 -21.81
CA ASP A 354 32.44 -26.27 -22.14
C ASP A 354 33.62 -27.25 -22.33
N ALA A 355 34.81 -26.73 -22.68
CA ALA A 355 36.05 -27.52 -22.82
C ALA A 355 36.89 -27.55 -21.53
N THR A 356 36.37 -26.99 -20.43
CA THR A 356 37.03 -26.97 -19.14
C THR A 356 37.30 -28.40 -18.64
N PRO A 357 38.48 -28.70 -18.06
CA PRO A 357 38.76 -30.01 -17.48
C PRO A 357 37.67 -30.44 -16.49
N GLU A 358 37.34 -31.74 -16.47
CA GLU A 358 36.27 -32.34 -15.66
C GLU A 358 36.36 -31.91 -14.18
N LYS A 359 37.57 -31.84 -13.63
CA LYS A 359 37.83 -31.41 -12.24
C LYS A 359 37.40 -29.98 -11.90
N SER A 360 37.20 -29.12 -12.89
CA SER A 360 36.82 -27.71 -12.75
C SER A 360 35.49 -27.35 -13.41
N GLN A 361 34.85 -28.31 -14.10
CA GLN A 361 33.58 -28.09 -14.80
C GLN A 361 32.44 -27.69 -13.84
N PHE A 362 32.53 -28.12 -12.58
CA PHE A 362 31.57 -27.77 -11.52
C PHE A 362 31.42 -26.25 -11.30
N LEU A 363 32.42 -25.43 -11.67
CA LEU A 363 32.36 -23.97 -11.56
C LEU A 363 31.32 -23.35 -12.50
N PHE A 364 30.94 -24.06 -13.56
CA PHE A 364 29.98 -23.60 -14.57
C PHE A 364 28.65 -24.38 -14.53
N SER A 365 28.48 -25.26 -13.54
CA SER A 365 27.30 -26.10 -13.39
C SER A 365 26.09 -25.30 -12.88
N LEU A 366 24.91 -25.60 -13.41
CA LEU A 366 23.65 -25.08 -12.90
C LEU A 366 23.25 -25.86 -11.65
N PHE A 367 23.25 -25.18 -10.51
CA PHE A 367 22.69 -25.72 -9.28
C PHE A 367 21.20 -25.38 -9.22
N LEU A 368 20.36 -26.40 -9.32
CA LEU A 368 18.93 -26.28 -9.08
C LEU A 368 18.68 -26.67 -7.62
N ALA A 369 18.35 -25.68 -6.80
CA ALA A 369 17.86 -25.89 -5.45
C ALA A 369 16.36 -25.62 -5.45
N GLU A 370 15.58 -26.66 -5.19
CA GLU A 370 14.13 -26.53 -4.98
C GLU A 370 13.91 -26.31 -3.48
N ASP A 371 13.51 -25.09 -3.11
CA ASP A 371 13.06 -24.82 -1.75
C ASP A 371 11.71 -25.51 -1.54
N ALA A 372 11.74 -26.66 -0.87
CA ALA A 372 10.57 -27.46 -0.50
C ALA A 372 9.72 -26.80 0.61
N ASN A 373 9.64 -25.47 0.61
CA ASN A 373 8.75 -24.72 1.48
C ASN A 373 7.31 -24.80 0.93
N PHE A 374 6.67 -25.94 1.15
CA PHE A 374 5.29 -26.24 0.75
C PHE A 374 4.22 -25.43 1.50
N ARG A 375 4.59 -24.37 2.24
CA ARG A 375 3.64 -23.44 2.87
C ARG A 375 2.82 -22.63 1.86
N MET A 376 3.17 -22.66 0.57
CA MET A 376 2.31 -22.17 -0.50
C MET A 376 1.13 -23.14 -0.73
N VAL A 377 0.13 -23.07 0.16
CA VAL A 377 -1.15 -23.73 -0.07
C VAL A 377 -1.81 -23.03 -1.26
N ARG A 378 -1.81 -23.70 -2.40
CA ARG A 378 -2.55 -23.27 -3.58
C ARG A 378 -4.04 -23.38 -3.27
N LYS A 379 -4.63 -22.32 -2.72
CA LYS A 379 -6.08 -22.25 -2.51
C LYS A 379 -6.75 -22.48 -3.85
N LYS A 380 -7.66 -23.46 -3.93
CA LYS A 380 -8.48 -23.70 -5.12
C LYS A 380 -9.13 -22.38 -5.51
N VAL A 381 -8.82 -21.91 -6.72
CA VAL A 381 -9.54 -20.78 -7.33
C VAL A 381 -10.95 -21.30 -7.62
N SER A 382 -11.98 -20.52 -7.32
CA SER A 382 -13.37 -20.93 -7.52
C SER A 382 -13.66 -21.34 -8.97
N SER A 383 -13.24 -20.52 -9.95
CA SER A 383 -13.23 -20.87 -11.37
C SER A 383 -12.37 -19.88 -12.19
N GLU A 384 -11.99 -20.27 -13.41
CA GLU A 384 -11.31 -19.36 -14.36
C GLU A 384 -12.19 -18.18 -14.75
N ALA A 385 -13.51 -18.40 -14.84
CA ALA A 385 -14.47 -17.35 -15.15
C ALA A 385 -14.55 -16.29 -14.03
N ALA A 386 -14.46 -16.72 -12.76
CA ALA A 386 -14.51 -15.82 -11.61
C ALA A 386 -13.18 -15.11 -11.34
N ASN A 387 -12.04 -15.75 -11.61
CA ASN A 387 -10.71 -15.19 -11.38
C ASN A 387 -9.73 -15.66 -12.48
N PRO A 388 -9.71 -14.96 -13.62
CA PRO A 388 -8.91 -15.34 -14.77
C PRO A 388 -7.41 -15.10 -14.54
N THR A 389 -6.59 -15.95 -15.15
CA THR A 389 -5.13 -15.83 -15.11
C THR A 389 -4.65 -14.70 -16.03
N MET A 390 -4.03 -13.66 -15.47
CA MET A 390 -3.60 -12.48 -16.24
C MET A 390 -2.31 -12.67 -17.07
N SER A 391 -1.51 -13.69 -16.74
CA SER A 391 -0.18 -13.89 -17.33
C SER A 391 0.17 -15.37 -17.42
N ALA A 392 -0.73 -16.17 -18.00
CA ALA A 392 -0.53 -17.61 -18.16
C ALA A 392 0.74 -17.87 -18.98
N GLY A 393 1.73 -18.54 -18.38
CA GLY A 393 2.98 -18.89 -19.07
C GLY A 393 3.96 -17.73 -19.32
N LEU A 394 3.62 -16.47 -19.04
CA LEU A 394 4.43 -15.33 -19.51
C LEU A 394 5.76 -15.16 -18.77
N SER A 395 5.86 -15.66 -17.54
CA SER A 395 7.04 -15.48 -16.67
C SER A 395 7.46 -16.81 -16.04
N TYR A 396 7.65 -16.89 -14.73
CA TYR A 396 8.15 -18.10 -14.05
C TYR A 396 7.14 -19.25 -13.94
N PHE A 397 5.84 -18.98 -14.08
CA PHE A 397 4.81 -20.02 -14.04
C PHE A 397 4.53 -20.55 -15.44
N VAL A 398 4.36 -21.87 -15.54
CA VAL A 398 3.98 -22.56 -16.79
C VAL A 398 2.58 -22.14 -17.26
N GLU A 399 2.32 -22.33 -18.55
CA GLU A 399 1.01 -22.10 -19.15
C GLU A 399 -0.03 -23.05 -18.52
N ILE A 400 -1.19 -22.50 -18.14
CA ILE A 400 -2.16 -23.17 -17.26
C ILE A 400 -2.85 -24.35 -17.95
N SER A 401 -3.13 -24.26 -19.25
CA SER A 401 -3.75 -25.35 -20.00
C SER A 401 -2.80 -26.53 -20.17
N LYS A 402 -1.52 -26.26 -20.48
CA LYS A 402 -0.46 -27.29 -20.53
C LYS A 402 -0.27 -27.96 -19.18
N TYR A 403 -0.28 -27.18 -18.10
CA TYR A 403 -0.19 -27.69 -16.74
C TYR A 403 -1.39 -28.58 -16.37
N ARG A 404 -2.63 -28.16 -16.68
CA ARG A 404 -3.83 -28.96 -16.44
C ARG A 404 -3.82 -30.27 -17.24
N ALA A 405 -3.37 -30.23 -18.50
CA ALA A 405 -3.23 -31.43 -19.33
C ALA A 405 -2.19 -32.40 -18.75
N HIS A 406 -1.07 -31.88 -18.24
CA HIS A 406 -0.06 -32.68 -17.55
C HIS A 406 -0.61 -33.29 -16.27
N LEU A 407 -1.32 -32.54 -15.43
CA LEU A 407 -1.95 -33.11 -14.23
C LEU A 407 -2.93 -34.23 -14.57
N ALA A 408 -3.71 -34.10 -15.65
CA ALA A 408 -4.64 -35.14 -16.05
C ALA A 408 -3.98 -36.47 -16.47
N THR A 409 -2.66 -36.48 -16.75
CA THR A 409 -1.94 -37.74 -17.00
C THR A 409 -1.59 -38.50 -15.72
N TYR A 410 -1.70 -37.85 -14.55
CA TYR A 410 -1.48 -38.45 -13.25
C TYR A 410 -2.82 -38.56 -12.52
N GLY A 411 -3.23 -39.79 -12.17
CA GLY A 411 -4.38 -40.01 -11.28
C GLY A 411 -4.07 -39.64 -9.83
N ASP A 412 -4.95 -40.03 -8.91
CA ASP A 412 -4.71 -39.83 -7.47
C ASP A 412 -3.42 -40.54 -7.04
N GLN A 413 -2.45 -39.74 -6.60
CA GLN A 413 -1.21 -40.25 -6.04
C GLN A 413 -1.28 -40.15 -4.52
N LYS A 414 -0.92 -41.24 -3.84
CA LYS A 414 -0.69 -41.18 -2.39
C LYS A 414 0.57 -40.38 -2.15
N GLU A 415 0.45 -39.36 -1.29
CA GLU A 415 1.58 -38.63 -0.75
C GLU A 415 2.52 -39.63 -0.06
N VAL A 416 3.80 -39.65 -0.45
CA VAL A 416 4.82 -40.60 0.02
C VAL A 416 5.53 -40.05 1.25
#